data_AF-A0A1C6K0J4-F1
#
_entry.id   AF-A0A1C6K0J4-F1
#
_cell.length_a   1.000
_cell.length_b   1.000
_cell.length_c   1.000
_cell.angle_alpha   90.00
_cell.angle_beta   90.00
_cell.angle_gamma   90.00
#
_symmetry.space_group_name_H-M   'P 1'
#
loop_
_entity.id
_entity.type
_entity.pdbx_description
1 polymer ?
#
loop_
_entity_poly.entity_id
_entity_poly.type
_entity_poly.pdbx_seq_one_letter_code
_entity_poly.pdbx_strand_id
1 'polypeptide(L)'
;MPEQADAWRNQLVTFAKKIGKPDPEVYVDEGSWKARQGGNGVEYSNNIFVSFKPCANENESFNYELNKPITEELYEFFKPFGWINKEMGNERLGQVYITDRIGNPIIRLQGKIGSRQLKVTALKVPLGKARSLKEIRMRVDCQLTKYQMCLGCLGCESACKHDAIIVKKPAHENELILNKVNDTYRIIDDKCVRCGECINHFDGGCYMRKVLITKRGDS
;
A
#
# COMPACT_ATOMS: atom_id res chain seq x y z
N MET A 1 37.98 0.72 -11.83
CA MET A 1 37.25 1.84 -11.17
C MET A 1 37.35 1.67 -9.65
N PRO A 2 38.50 2.00 -9.02
CA PRO A 2 38.69 1.81 -7.57
C PRO A 2 37.77 2.69 -6.71
N GLU A 3 37.63 3.98 -7.05
CA GLU A 3 36.82 4.94 -6.29
C GLU A 3 35.33 4.53 -6.19
N GLN A 4 34.77 3.95 -7.26
CA GLN A 4 33.39 3.48 -7.26
C GLN A 4 33.22 2.21 -6.41
N ALA A 5 34.24 1.35 -6.37
CA ALA A 5 34.26 0.18 -5.50
C ALA A 5 34.33 0.58 -4.02
N ASP A 6 35.15 1.58 -3.69
CA ASP A 6 35.26 2.13 -2.34
C ASP A 6 33.97 2.83 -1.91
N ALA A 7 33.39 3.65 -2.79
CA ALA A 7 32.11 4.30 -2.53
C ALA A 7 30.99 3.27 -2.27
N TRP A 8 30.92 2.21 -3.08
CA TRP A 8 29.96 1.11 -2.89
C TRP A 8 30.21 0.34 -1.59
N ARG A 9 31.47 0.00 -1.27
CA ARG A 9 31.82 -0.65 -0.01
C ARG A 9 31.41 0.20 1.18
N ASN A 10 31.67 1.51 1.14
CA ASN A 10 31.31 2.44 2.20
C ASN A 10 29.79 2.54 2.40
N GLN A 11 28.99 2.47 1.33
CA GLN A 11 27.53 2.38 1.44
C GLN A 11 27.10 1.10 2.19
N LEU A 12 27.69 -0.05 1.85
CA LEU A 12 27.39 -1.33 2.52
C LEU A 12 27.78 -1.32 4.01
N VAL A 13 28.95 -0.76 4.36
CA VAL A 13 29.43 -0.66 5.75
C VAL A 13 28.53 0.28 6.56
N THR A 14 28.15 1.44 5.98
CA THR A 14 27.22 2.38 6.62
C THR A 14 25.87 1.73 6.88
N PHE A 15 25.37 0.94 5.93
CA PHE A 15 24.14 0.18 6.10
C PHE A 15 24.26 -0.88 7.20
N ALA A 16 25.37 -1.64 7.23
CA ALA A 16 25.64 -2.66 8.24
C ALA A 16 25.71 -2.08 9.67
N LYS A 17 26.28 -0.88 9.83
CA LYS A 17 26.21 -0.10 11.08
C LYS A 17 24.78 0.24 11.46
N LYS A 18 23.97 0.74 10.52
CA LYS A 18 22.56 1.12 10.75
C LYS A 18 21.70 -0.04 11.25
N ILE A 19 21.93 -1.27 10.76
CA ILE A 19 21.19 -2.46 11.19
C ILE A 19 21.80 -3.17 12.41
N GLY A 20 22.81 -2.55 13.06
CA GLY A 20 23.39 -3.05 14.31
C GLY A 20 24.22 -4.32 14.17
N LYS A 21 24.93 -4.52 13.05
CA LYS A 21 25.87 -5.65 12.94
C LYS A 21 27.11 -5.41 13.81
N PRO A 22 27.56 -6.42 14.58
CA PRO A 22 28.69 -6.27 15.51
C PRO A 22 30.00 -5.91 14.79
N ASP A 23 30.26 -6.50 13.62
CA ASP A 23 31.45 -6.23 12.80
C ASP A 23 31.06 -5.85 11.36
N PRO A 24 30.68 -4.59 11.10
CA PRO A 24 30.16 -4.13 9.81
C PRO A 24 31.12 -4.33 8.63
N GLU A 25 32.43 -4.17 8.86
CA GLU A 25 33.44 -4.32 7.80
C GLU A 25 33.63 -5.78 7.41
N VAL A 26 33.81 -6.67 8.40
CA VAL A 26 33.90 -8.13 8.19
C VAL A 26 32.63 -8.65 7.52
N TYR A 27 31.45 -8.20 7.97
CA TYR A 27 30.16 -8.54 7.36
C TYR A 27 30.07 -8.16 5.87
N VAL A 28 30.72 -7.06 5.47
CA VAL A 28 30.76 -6.60 4.08
C VAL A 28 31.79 -7.37 3.26
N ASP A 29 33.01 -7.50 3.81
CA ASP A 29 34.16 -8.06 3.13
C ASP A 29 34.03 -9.59 2.90
N GLU A 30 33.42 -10.30 3.85
CA GLU A 30 33.10 -11.73 3.70
C GLU A 30 31.86 -11.99 2.82
N GLY A 31 31.18 -10.92 2.38
CA GLY A 31 30.02 -11.03 1.49
C GLY A 31 28.72 -11.49 2.18
N SER A 32 28.68 -11.54 3.50
CA SER A 32 27.50 -11.94 4.31
C SER A 32 26.26 -11.09 4.02
N TRP A 33 26.43 -9.85 3.55
CA TRP A 33 25.33 -8.99 3.09
C TRP A 33 24.57 -9.51 1.87
N LYS A 34 25.16 -10.39 1.05
CA LYS A 34 24.51 -10.96 -0.14
C LYS A 34 23.39 -11.94 0.20
N ALA A 35 23.44 -12.56 1.39
CA ALA A 35 22.42 -13.50 1.86
C ALA A 35 21.17 -12.82 2.44
N ARG A 36 21.14 -11.47 2.49
CA ARG A 36 20.01 -10.73 3.05
C ARG A 36 18.74 -10.96 2.21
N GLN A 37 17.63 -11.21 2.89
CA GLN A 37 16.30 -11.36 2.32
C GLN A 37 15.33 -10.46 3.10
N GLY A 38 14.43 -9.78 2.40
CA GLY A 38 13.46 -8.86 3.02
C GLY A 38 14.00 -7.44 3.23
N GLY A 39 13.18 -6.57 3.83
CA GLY A 39 13.45 -5.15 4.01
C GLY A 39 14.17 -4.76 5.31
N ASN A 40 14.93 -5.65 5.96
CA ASN A 40 15.56 -5.32 7.24
C ASN A 40 16.50 -4.12 7.10
N GLY A 41 16.30 -3.06 7.89
CA GLY A 41 17.04 -1.81 7.79
C GLY A 41 16.58 -0.82 6.71
N VAL A 42 15.56 -1.17 5.92
CA VAL A 42 14.94 -0.29 4.93
C VAL A 42 13.77 0.44 5.58
N GLU A 43 13.89 1.75 5.82
CA GLU A 43 12.83 2.52 6.52
C GLU A 43 11.45 2.37 5.87
N TYR A 44 11.40 2.24 4.55
CA TYR A 44 10.16 2.05 3.80
C TYR A 44 9.42 0.74 4.16
N SER A 45 10.09 -0.29 4.68
CA SER A 45 9.42 -1.52 5.11
C SER A 45 8.50 -1.32 6.31
N ASN A 46 8.67 -0.24 7.08
CA ASN A 46 7.79 0.06 8.22
C ASN A 46 6.35 0.34 7.77
N ASN A 47 6.15 0.77 6.51
CA ASN A 47 4.83 1.03 5.95
C ASN A 47 4.00 -0.24 5.68
N ILE A 48 4.58 -1.45 5.82
CA ILE A 48 3.88 -2.73 5.64
C ILE A 48 2.74 -2.90 6.65
N PHE A 49 2.97 -2.49 7.89
CA PHE A 49 2.05 -2.74 8.99
C PHE A 49 1.18 -1.52 9.22
N VAL A 50 -0.11 -1.63 8.89
CA VAL A 50 -1.13 -0.63 9.23
C VAL A 50 -1.79 -1.07 10.53
N SER A 51 -1.90 -0.15 11.49
CA SER A 51 -2.57 -0.40 12.78
C SER A 51 -4.08 -0.52 12.55
N PHE A 52 -4.69 -1.54 13.15
CA PHE A 52 -6.12 -1.83 13.04
C PHE A 52 -6.76 -1.86 14.42
N LYS A 53 -7.92 -1.20 14.56
CA LYS A 53 -8.78 -1.31 15.74
C LYS A 53 -10.23 -1.59 15.29
N PRO A 54 -10.87 -2.66 15.78
CA PRO A 54 -12.29 -2.88 15.52
C PRO A 54 -13.13 -1.75 16.15
N CYS A 55 -14.20 -1.32 15.46
CA CYS A 55 -15.11 -0.32 16.01
C CYS A 55 -16.13 -0.99 16.94
N ALA A 56 -16.21 -0.56 18.19
CA ALA A 56 -17.14 -1.13 19.16
C ALA A 56 -18.63 -0.84 18.84
N ASN A 57 -18.91 0.22 18.05
CA ASN A 57 -20.27 0.73 17.86
C ASN A 57 -20.89 0.41 16.49
N GLU A 58 -20.12 -0.14 15.55
CA GLU A 58 -20.59 -0.48 14.20
C GLU A 58 -19.89 -1.76 13.74
N ASN A 59 -20.61 -2.89 13.73
CA ASN A 59 -20.08 -4.22 13.38
C ASN A 59 -19.54 -4.34 11.95
N GLU A 60 -19.82 -3.35 11.09
CA GLU A 60 -19.42 -3.32 9.67
C GLU A 60 -18.33 -2.27 9.38
N SER A 61 -17.77 -1.67 10.43
CA SER A 61 -16.77 -0.61 10.34
C SER A 61 -15.40 -1.02 10.86
N PHE A 62 -14.37 -0.62 10.11
CA PHE A 62 -12.96 -0.90 10.34
C PHE A 62 -12.22 0.43 10.54
N ASN A 63 -11.54 0.62 11.67
CA ASN A 63 -10.71 1.80 11.90
C ASN A 63 -9.24 1.46 11.66
N TYR A 64 -8.59 2.30 10.87
CA TYR A 64 -7.20 2.18 10.49
C TYR A 64 -6.43 3.44 10.87
N GLU A 65 -5.23 3.22 11.39
CA GLU A 65 -4.21 4.25 11.54
C GLU A 65 -3.11 4.00 10.50
N LEU A 66 -3.08 4.86 9.49
CA LEU A 66 -2.21 4.79 8.33
C LEU A 66 -0.83 5.40 8.63
N ASN A 67 0.23 4.89 8.00
CA ASN A 67 1.57 5.46 8.07
C ASN A 67 1.71 6.67 7.11
N LYS A 68 1.26 6.52 5.86
CA LYS A 68 1.07 7.61 4.87
C LYS A 68 -0.29 8.29 5.11
N PRO A 69 -0.37 9.63 5.22
CA PRO A 69 -1.62 10.35 5.39
C PRO A 69 -2.57 10.12 4.21
N ILE A 70 -3.87 10.33 4.39
CA ILE A 70 -4.89 10.22 3.35
C ILE A 70 -4.62 11.29 2.29
N THR A 71 -4.62 10.88 1.03
CA THR A 71 -4.54 11.74 -0.15
C THR A 71 -5.62 11.30 -1.15
N GLU A 72 -5.83 12.10 -2.19
CA GLU A 72 -6.73 11.75 -3.30
C GLU A 72 -6.38 10.41 -3.96
N GLU A 73 -5.09 10.06 -4.01
CA GLU A 73 -4.60 8.80 -4.56
C GLU A 73 -5.16 7.57 -3.82
N LEU A 74 -5.49 7.69 -2.52
CA LEU A 74 -6.12 6.59 -1.76
C LEU A 74 -7.39 6.09 -2.46
N TYR A 75 -8.19 7.00 -3.02
CA TYR A 75 -9.47 6.65 -3.61
C TYR A 75 -9.32 5.85 -4.91
N GLU A 76 -8.23 6.04 -5.66
CA GLU A 76 -7.91 5.23 -6.84
C GLU A 76 -7.73 3.75 -6.50
N PHE A 77 -7.14 3.44 -5.33
CA PHE A 77 -7.01 2.07 -4.84
C PHE A 77 -8.35 1.42 -4.48
N PHE A 78 -9.42 2.19 -4.31
CA PHE A 78 -10.77 1.68 -4.01
C PHE A 78 -11.67 1.52 -5.25
N LYS A 79 -11.28 2.06 -6.41
CA LYS A 79 -12.01 1.84 -7.68
C LYS A 79 -12.20 0.36 -8.08
N PRO A 80 -11.34 -0.61 -7.71
CA PRO A 80 -11.63 -2.02 -7.96
C PRO A 80 -12.91 -2.53 -7.28
N PHE A 81 -13.39 -1.85 -6.24
CA PHE A 81 -14.65 -2.19 -5.56
C PHE A 81 -15.88 -1.59 -6.25
N GLY A 82 -15.75 -0.45 -6.94
CA GLY A 82 -16.90 0.30 -7.49
C GLY A 82 -16.51 1.66 -8.08
N TRP A 83 -17.44 2.62 -8.08
CA TRP A 83 -17.20 3.98 -8.59
C TRP A 83 -17.07 4.96 -7.44
N ILE A 84 -16.12 5.89 -7.51
CA ILE A 84 -15.90 6.88 -6.46
C ILE A 84 -16.96 7.98 -6.59
N ASN A 85 -17.67 8.25 -5.50
CA ASN A 85 -18.63 9.34 -5.39
C ASN A 85 -18.30 10.17 -4.13
N LYS A 86 -17.81 11.40 -4.35
CA LYS A 86 -17.50 12.33 -3.26
C LYS A 86 -18.69 13.20 -2.86
N GLU A 87 -19.65 13.39 -3.76
CA GLU A 87 -20.80 14.28 -3.59
C GLU A 87 -21.83 13.73 -2.60
N MET A 88 -21.97 12.40 -2.51
CA MET A 88 -22.83 11.75 -1.52
C MET A 88 -22.33 11.93 -0.06
N GLY A 89 -21.08 12.33 0.11
CA GLY A 89 -20.41 12.43 1.40
C GLY A 89 -20.62 13.75 2.12
N ASN A 90 -20.58 13.71 3.45
CA ASN A 90 -20.35 14.93 4.22
C ASN A 90 -18.87 15.33 4.11
N GLU A 91 -18.60 16.37 3.32
CA GLU A 91 -17.25 16.92 3.10
C GLU A 91 -16.55 17.31 4.41
N ARG A 92 -17.29 17.87 5.39
CA ARG A 92 -16.72 18.27 6.69
C ARG A 92 -16.17 17.07 7.48
N LEU A 93 -16.72 15.88 7.24
CA LEU A 93 -16.28 14.63 7.84
C LEU A 93 -15.27 13.87 6.96
N GLY A 94 -14.96 14.36 5.76
CA GLY A 94 -14.10 13.68 4.79
C GLY A 94 -14.70 12.36 4.33
N GLN A 95 -16.02 12.32 4.09
CA GLN A 95 -16.70 11.11 3.63
C GLN A 95 -16.63 11.00 2.11
N VAL A 96 -16.25 9.81 1.64
CA VAL A 96 -16.25 9.44 0.22
C VAL A 96 -16.91 8.09 0.10
N TYR A 97 -17.87 7.96 -0.83
CA TYR A 97 -18.56 6.71 -1.08
C TYR A 97 -17.96 6.00 -2.28
N ILE A 98 -18.00 4.68 -2.21
CA ILE A 98 -17.87 3.82 -3.38
C ILE A 98 -19.26 3.26 -3.67
N THR A 99 -19.70 3.39 -4.91
CA THR A 99 -21.02 2.95 -5.37
C THR A 99 -20.94 1.74 -6.30
N ASP A 100 -22.05 1.04 -6.46
CA ASP A 100 -22.25 0.12 -7.56
C ASP A 100 -22.60 0.86 -8.87
N ARG A 101 -22.84 0.11 -9.95
CA ARG A 101 -23.08 0.65 -11.29
C ARG A 101 -24.34 1.52 -11.37
N ILE A 102 -25.31 1.28 -10.49
CA ILE A 102 -26.61 1.97 -10.46
C ILE A 102 -26.55 3.19 -9.52
N GLY A 103 -25.47 3.33 -8.74
CA GLY A 103 -25.25 4.44 -7.83
C GLY A 103 -25.55 4.12 -6.36
N ASN A 104 -25.86 2.86 -6.01
CA ASN A 104 -26.08 2.50 -4.61
C ASN A 104 -24.75 2.46 -3.86
N PRO A 105 -24.66 3.03 -2.63
CA PRO A 105 -23.43 3.01 -1.85
C PRO A 105 -23.12 1.60 -1.35
N ILE A 106 -21.87 1.15 -1.53
CA ILE A 106 -21.40 -0.20 -1.14
C ILE A 106 -20.27 -0.16 -0.11
N ILE A 107 -19.43 0.87 -0.14
CA ILE A 107 -18.41 1.16 0.88
C ILE A 107 -18.43 2.65 1.17
N ARG A 108 -18.24 3.03 2.42
CA ARG A 108 -17.98 4.41 2.83
C ARG A 108 -16.59 4.52 3.43
N LEU A 109 -15.79 5.43 2.88
CA LEU A 109 -14.53 5.88 3.46
C LEU A 109 -14.81 7.17 4.25
N GLN A 110 -14.24 7.27 5.44
CA GLN A 110 -14.33 8.48 6.26
C GLN A 110 -12.96 8.80 6.83
N GLY A 111 -12.41 9.95 6.43
CA GLY A 111 -11.13 10.45 6.90
C GLY A 111 -10.73 11.69 6.12
N LYS A 112 -10.25 12.72 6.81
CA LYS A 112 -9.84 13.98 6.17
C LYS A 112 -8.52 13.79 5.42
N ILE A 113 -8.40 14.40 4.25
CA ILE A 113 -7.12 14.52 3.54
C ILE A 113 -6.07 15.12 4.50
N GLY A 114 -4.87 14.56 4.49
CA GLY A 114 -3.77 14.90 5.42
C GLY A 114 -3.82 14.16 6.76
N SER A 115 -4.96 13.58 7.16
CA SER A 115 -5.07 12.74 8.36
C SER A 115 -4.50 11.35 8.15
N ARG A 116 -4.09 10.69 9.23
CA ARG A 116 -3.73 9.25 9.23
C ARG A 116 -4.86 8.34 9.69
N GLN A 117 -5.96 8.91 10.17
CA GLN A 117 -7.11 8.15 10.67
C GLN A 117 -8.13 7.92 9.55
N LEU A 118 -8.33 6.65 9.18
CA LEU A 118 -9.30 6.23 8.17
C LEU A 118 -10.29 5.24 8.78
N LYS A 119 -11.58 5.55 8.67
CA LYS A 119 -12.67 4.60 8.94
C LYS A 119 -13.23 4.09 7.61
N VAL A 120 -13.32 2.78 7.46
CA VAL A 120 -13.93 2.11 6.30
C VAL A 120 -15.16 1.36 6.78
N THR A 121 -16.33 1.66 6.22
CA THR A 121 -17.59 0.97 6.52
C THR A 121 -18.05 0.19 5.30
N ALA A 122 -18.27 -1.12 5.45
CA ALA A 122 -18.96 -1.92 4.44
C ALA A 122 -20.46 -1.68 4.55
N LEU A 123 -21.11 -1.20 3.49
CA LEU A 123 -22.55 -0.91 3.47
C LEU A 123 -23.37 -1.99 2.77
N LYS A 124 -22.69 -2.93 2.09
CA LYS A 124 -23.29 -4.03 1.36
C LYS A 124 -22.44 -5.28 1.49
N VAL A 125 -23.10 -6.39 1.78
CA VAL A 125 -22.54 -7.75 1.73
C VAL A 125 -23.53 -8.62 0.94
N PRO A 126 -23.10 -9.42 -0.05
CA PRO A 126 -21.73 -9.57 -0.55
C PRO A 126 -21.25 -8.39 -1.42
N LEU A 127 -19.94 -8.27 -1.58
CA LEU A 127 -19.30 -7.27 -2.44
C LEU A 127 -18.39 -7.97 -3.47
N GLY A 128 -18.84 -8.01 -4.72
CA GLY A 128 -18.17 -8.76 -5.78
C GLY A 128 -18.03 -10.25 -5.40
N LYS A 129 -16.78 -10.74 -5.33
CA LYS A 129 -16.47 -12.11 -4.90
C LYS A 129 -16.42 -12.29 -3.38
N ALA A 130 -16.44 -11.21 -2.58
CA ALA A 130 -16.39 -11.31 -1.12
C ALA A 130 -17.78 -11.59 -0.54
N ARG A 131 -17.90 -12.69 0.22
CA ARG A 131 -19.16 -13.19 0.79
C ARG A 131 -19.36 -12.86 2.27
N SER A 132 -18.32 -12.37 2.94
CA SER A 132 -18.36 -12.03 4.37
C SER A 132 -17.64 -10.72 4.66
N LEU A 133 -17.96 -10.10 5.81
CA LEU A 133 -17.25 -8.92 6.30
C LEU A 133 -15.74 -9.18 6.48
N LYS A 134 -15.36 -10.39 6.88
CA LYS A 134 -13.95 -10.80 7.00
C LYS A 134 -13.23 -10.76 5.64
N GLU A 135 -13.87 -11.25 4.58
CA GLU A 135 -13.30 -11.21 3.23
C GLU A 135 -13.25 -9.79 2.66
N ILE A 136 -14.28 -8.98 2.91
CA ILE A 136 -14.28 -7.56 2.53
C ILE A 136 -13.12 -6.84 3.23
N ARG A 137 -12.97 -7.03 4.54
CA ARG A 137 -11.87 -6.48 5.32
C ARG A 137 -10.51 -6.90 4.74
N MET A 138 -10.29 -8.19 4.48
CA MET A 138 -9.02 -8.67 3.90
C MET A 138 -8.70 -7.98 2.56
N ARG A 139 -9.71 -7.73 1.72
CA ARG A 139 -9.55 -7.02 0.45
C ARG A 139 -9.25 -5.53 0.67
N VAL A 140 -9.89 -4.89 1.65
CA VAL A 140 -9.61 -3.51 2.06
C VAL A 140 -8.16 -3.42 2.55
N ASP A 141 -7.73 -4.33 3.44
CA ASP A 141 -6.36 -4.41 3.95
C ASP A 141 -5.36 -4.51 2.78
N CYS A 142 -5.64 -5.34 1.78
CA CYS A 142 -4.81 -5.44 0.56
C CYS A 142 -4.69 -4.09 -0.18
N GLN A 143 -5.79 -3.33 -0.34
CA GLN A 143 -5.74 -2.02 -1.02
C GLN A 143 -5.03 -0.97 -0.18
N LEU A 144 -5.21 -0.98 1.14
CA LEU A 144 -4.47 -0.11 2.05
C LEU A 144 -2.98 -0.41 2.03
N THR A 145 -2.58 -1.68 2.06
CA THR A 145 -1.17 -2.08 1.90
C THR A 145 -0.59 -1.55 0.59
N LYS A 146 -1.31 -1.67 -0.53
CA LYS A 146 -0.85 -1.09 -1.80
C LYS A 146 -0.65 0.42 -1.70
N TYR A 147 -1.62 1.14 -1.15
CA TYR A 147 -1.53 2.59 -0.98
C TYR A 147 -0.33 3.01 -0.11
N GLN A 148 -0.09 2.30 0.99
CA GLN A 148 0.98 2.59 1.94
C GLN A 148 2.37 2.22 1.40
N MET A 149 2.44 1.29 0.46
CA MET A 149 3.69 0.72 -0.07
C MET A 149 3.95 1.01 -1.56
N CYS A 150 3.11 1.83 -2.21
CA CYS A 150 3.26 2.07 -3.64
C CYS A 150 4.57 2.82 -3.92
N LEU A 151 5.46 2.17 -4.66
CA LEU A 151 6.73 2.71 -5.16
C LEU A 151 6.79 2.76 -6.68
N GLY A 152 5.66 2.60 -7.36
CA GLY A 152 5.65 2.55 -8.83
C GLY A 152 6.23 1.25 -9.43
N CYS A 153 6.21 0.13 -8.70
CA CYS A 153 6.88 -1.13 -9.11
C CYS A 153 6.30 -1.83 -10.36
N LEU A 154 5.25 -1.31 -10.97
CA LEU A 154 4.51 -1.88 -12.11
C LEU A 154 3.83 -3.25 -11.88
N GLY A 155 3.94 -3.85 -10.70
CA GLY A 155 3.34 -5.16 -10.42
C GLY A 155 1.81 -5.18 -10.55
N CYS A 156 1.13 -4.10 -10.13
CA CYS A 156 -0.33 -4.01 -10.28
C CYS A 156 -0.78 -3.78 -11.73
N GLU A 157 0.00 -3.03 -12.51
CA GLU A 157 -0.22 -2.84 -13.95
C GLU A 157 -0.11 -4.16 -14.68
N SER A 158 0.97 -4.91 -14.42
CA SER A 158 1.19 -6.25 -15.00
C SER A 158 0.13 -7.27 -14.61
N ALA A 159 -0.49 -7.14 -13.43
CA ALA A 159 -1.53 -8.04 -12.96
C ALA A 159 -2.91 -7.75 -13.57
N CYS A 160 -3.11 -6.62 -14.23
CA CYS A 160 -4.41 -6.23 -14.79
C CYS A 160 -4.60 -6.79 -16.20
N LYS A 161 -5.37 -7.86 -16.36
CA LYS A 161 -5.70 -8.43 -17.69
C LYS A 161 -6.49 -7.53 -18.65
N HIS A 162 -6.90 -6.34 -18.18
CA HIS A 162 -7.69 -5.37 -18.95
C HIS A 162 -6.91 -4.07 -19.24
N ASP A 163 -5.61 -4.02 -18.89
CA ASP A 163 -4.76 -2.84 -19.07
C ASP A 163 -5.39 -1.54 -18.53
N ALA A 164 -6.09 -1.68 -17.40
CA ALA A 164 -6.89 -0.62 -16.79
C ALA A 164 -6.16 0.10 -15.64
N ILE A 165 -4.99 -0.39 -15.23
CA ILE A 165 -4.18 0.21 -14.17
C ILE A 165 -2.96 0.86 -14.83
N ILE A 166 -2.72 2.14 -14.54
CA ILE A 166 -1.50 2.85 -14.92
C ILE A 166 -0.69 3.07 -13.66
N VAL A 167 0.58 2.67 -13.70
CA VAL A 167 1.54 2.94 -12.63
C VAL A 167 2.67 3.82 -13.14
N LYS A 168 2.77 5.06 -12.64
CA LYS A 168 3.91 5.92 -12.92
C LYS A 168 5.08 5.57 -11.99
N LYS A 169 6.27 5.46 -12.57
CA LYS A 169 7.51 5.35 -11.80
C LYS A 169 7.95 6.75 -11.35
N PRO A 170 8.35 6.94 -10.09
CA PRO A 170 9.14 8.12 -9.74
C PRO A 170 10.44 8.11 -10.56
N ALA A 171 10.73 9.20 -11.25
CA ALA A 171 11.85 9.30 -12.19
C ALA A 171 13.19 9.54 -11.47
N HIS A 172 13.16 10.08 -10.25
CA HIS A 172 14.35 10.42 -9.47
C HIS A 172 14.18 10.11 -7.98
N GLU A 173 15.28 9.76 -7.30
CA GLU A 173 15.32 9.47 -5.86
C GLU A 173 14.80 10.64 -5.00
N ASN A 174 14.97 11.88 -5.47
CA ASN A 174 14.44 13.08 -4.83
C ASN A 174 12.89 13.14 -4.82
N GLU A 175 12.21 12.48 -5.76
CA GLU A 175 10.73 12.42 -5.78
C GLU A 175 10.19 11.47 -4.70
N LEU A 176 10.95 10.42 -4.36
CA LEU A 176 10.67 9.50 -3.26
C LEU A 176 10.87 10.19 -1.90
N ILE A 177 11.94 10.98 -1.75
CA ILE A 177 12.29 11.68 -0.48
C ILE A 177 11.28 12.79 -0.15
N LEU A 178 10.72 13.47 -1.16
CA LEU A 178 9.81 14.60 -0.96
C LEU A 178 8.34 14.20 -0.74
N ASN A 179 8.00 12.90 -0.67
CA ASN A 179 6.62 12.41 -0.67
C ASN A 179 5.75 13.02 -1.78
N LYS A 180 6.37 13.47 -2.89
CA LYS A 180 5.67 13.98 -4.09
C LYS A 180 5.18 12.84 -5.00
N VAL A 181 5.16 11.63 -4.46
CA VAL A 181 4.66 10.39 -5.06
C VAL A 181 3.13 10.36 -4.96
N ASN A 182 2.48 11.45 -5.33
CA ASN A 182 1.05 11.49 -5.61
C ASN A 182 0.87 11.14 -7.09
N ASP A 183 -0.27 10.55 -7.43
CA ASP A 183 -0.61 10.12 -8.80
C ASP A 183 0.31 9.03 -9.39
N THR A 184 0.94 8.20 -8.55
CA THR A 184 1.67 7.03 -9.04
C THR A 184 0.76 5.92 -9.51
N TYR A 185 -0.43 5.84 -8.94
CA TYR A 185 -1.39 4.79 -9.25
C TYR A 185 -2.69 5.39 -9.73
N ARG A 186 -3.16 4.96 -10.91
CA ARG A 186 -4.44 5.39 -11.47
C ARG A 186 -5.16 4.22 -12.12
N ILE A 187 -6.48 4.19 -11.98
CA ILE A 187 -7.34 3.25 -12.71
C ILE A 187 -8.14 4.00 -13.77
N ILE A 188 -8.11 3.48 -15.01
CA ILE A 188 -8.94 3.93 -16.12
C ILE A 188 -10.32 3.30 -15.99
N ASP A 189 -11.31 4.09 -15.61
CA ASP A 189 -12.67 3.62 -15.33
C ASP A 189 -13.32 2.88 -16.52
N ASP A 190 -13.09 3.36 -17.74
CA ASP A 190 -13.69 2.78 -18.96
C ASP A 190 -13.13 1.40 -19.31
N LYS A 191 -11.89 1.12 -18.91
CA LYS A 191 -11.27 -0.20 -19.12
C LYS A 191 -11.49 -1.15 -17.93
N CYS A 192 -11.65 -0.60 -16.73
CA CYS A 192 -11.76 -1.39 -15.51
C CYS A 192 -13.17 -2.00 -15.36
N VAL A 193 -13.28 -3.29 -15.63
CA VAL A 193 -14.53 -4.06 -15.41
C VAL A 193 -14.77 -4.43 -13.94
N ARG A 194 -13.95 -3.96 -13.00
CA ARG A 194 -14.10 -4.18 -11.55
C ARG A 194 -14.19 -5.65 -11.14
N CYS A 195 -13.41 -6.52 -11.80
CA CYS A 195 -13.36 -7.95 -11.50
C CYS A 195 -12.75 -8.27 -10.12
N GLY A 196 -12.02 -7.31 -9.53
CA GLY A 196 -11.38 -7.44 -8.22
C GLY A 196 -10.22 -8.44 -8.16
N GLU A 197 -9.72 -8.94 -9.30
CA GLU A 197 -8.61 -9.91 -9.37
C GLU A 197 -7.28 -9.29 -8.99
N CYS A 198 -7.07 -8.01 -9.33
CA CYS A 198 -5.87 -7.27 -8.97
C CYS A 198 -5.74 -7.02 -7.46
N ILE A 199 -6.83 -7.15 -6.67
CA ILE A 199 -6.84 -6.79 -5.25
C ILE A 199 -5.93 -7.71 -4.44
N ASN A 200 -6.09 -9.02 -4.62
CA ASN A 200 -5.40 -10.07 -3.88
C ASN A 200 -4.52 -10.95 -4.78
N HIS A 201 -4.08 -10.42 -5.93
CA HIS A 201 -3.19 -11.12 -6.86
C HIS A 201 -1.84 -11.47 -6.20
N PHE A 202 -1.30 -10.55 -5.40
CA PHE A 202 -0.14 -10.79 -4.54
C PHE A 202 -0.60 -11.06 -3.12
N ASP A 203 0.16 -11.86 -2.37
CA ASP A 203 -0.12 -12.09 -0.94
C ASP A 203 -0.05 -10.76 -0.15
N GLY A 204 -1.12 -10.46 0.58
CA GLY A 204 -1.33 -9.16 1.23
C GLY A 204 -1.46 -7.99 0.25
N GLY A 205 -1.81 -8.24 -1.01
CA GLY A 205 -2.24 -7.24 -1.99
C GLY A 205 -1.13 -6.53 -2.77
N CYS A 206 0.13 -6.56 -2.33
CA CYS A 206 1.21 -5.80 -2.97
C CYS A 206 2.47 -6.64 -3.20
N TYR A 207 3.04 -6.56 -4.40
CA TYR A 207 4.33 -7.21 -4.70
C TYR A 207 5.44 -6.72 -3.76
N MET A 208 5.50 -5.41 -3.48
CA MET A 208 6.50 -4.84 -2.57
C MET A 208 6.37 -5.37 -1.14
N ARG A 209 5.17 -5.77 -0.71
CA ARG A 209 5.02 -6.46 0.59
C ARG A 209 5.79 -7.77 0.60
N LYS A 210 5.65 -8.60 -0.45
CA LYS A 210 6.42 -9.85 -0.58
C LYS A 210 7.93 -9.61 -0.56
N VAL A 211 8.40 -8.55 -1.20
CA VAL A 211 9.82 -8.22 -1.29
C VAL A 211 10.39 -7.67 0.01
N LEU A 212 9.62 -6.82 0.71
CA LEU A 212 10.09 -6.08 1.88
C LEU A 212 9.73 -6.75 3.22
N ILE A 213 8.84 -7.74 3.24
CA ILE A 213 8.50 -8.45 4.47
C ILE A 213 9.75 -9.12 5.03
N THR A 214 10.09 -8.76 6.26
CA THR A 214 11.05 -9.50 7.06
C THR A 214 10.28 -10.59 7.80
N LYS A 215 10.88 -11.78 7.97
CA LYS A 215 10.39 -12.69 9.01
C LYS A 215 10.47 -11.89 10.31
N ARG A 216 9.36 -11.73 11.05
CA ARG A 216 9.46 -11.32 12.44
C ARG A 216 10.38 -12.35 13.09
N GLY A 217 11.57 -11.92 13.48
CA GLY A 217 12.40 -12.72 14.36
C GLY A 217 11.57 -12.95 15.62
N ASP A 218 11.52 -14.20 16.06
CA ASP A 218 11.05 -14.56 17.38
C ASP A 218 11.76 -13.63 18.38
N SER A 219 10.99 -12.70 18.94
CA SER A 219 11.35 -12.00 20.17
C SER A 219 11.02 -12.89 21.35
#